data_AF-V9GI66-F1
#
_entry.id   AF-V9GI66-F1
#
_cell.length_a   1.000
_cell.length_b   1.000
_cell.length_c   1.000
_cell.angle_alpha   90.00
_cell.angle_beta   90.00
_cell.angle_gamma   90.00
#
_symmetry.space_group_name_H-M   'P 1'
#
loop_
_entity.id
_entity.type
_entity.pdbx_description
1 polymer ?
#
loop_
_entity_poly.entity_id
_entity_poly.type
_entity_poly.pdbx_seq_one_letter_code
_entity_poly.pdbx_strand_id
1 'polypeptide(L)'
;MSEQRRSGEGTKSKSRAAYGKNTGYKKSSQPHSKASAKHTWDKQVARTSSKRENADELQAGDVIVVTIKRLGINGEGVGYYRRKAVFIDGAITDEVVKAEVKEVQAKFIKARLLEVEKRSRYRIEPPCPVFGICGGCQIQHISYEANYRPRRI
;
A
#
# COMPACT_ATOMS: atom_id res chain seq x y z
N MET A 1 3.84 -46.79 -51.08
CA MET A 1 3.26 -45.70 -50.27
C MET A 1 3.92 -44.42 -50.78
N SER A 2 3.54 -43.84 -51.93
CA SER A 2 2.18 -43.35 -52.29
C SER A 2 1.61 -42.55 -51.12
N GLU A 3 1.17 -41.30 -51.23
CA GLU A 3 0.98 -40.41 -52.36
C GLU A 3 0.71 -39.02 -51.76
N GLN A 4 1.30 -37.99 -52.36
CA GLN A 4 0.73 -36.69 -52.73
C GLN A 4 -0.46 -36.06 -51.95
N ARG A 5 -0.41 -34.71 -51.83
CA ARG A 5 -1.36 -33.68 -52.37
C ARG A 5 -1.44 -32.46 -51.41
N ARG A 6 -1.03 -31.25 -51.82
CA ARG A 6 -1.82 -30.17 -52.49
C ARG A 6 -3.01 -29.73 -51.61
N SER A 7 -3.29 -28.47 -51.27
CA SER A 7 -3.40 -27.23 -52.09
C SER A 7 -3.65 -26.05 -51.10
N GLY A 8 -3.21 -24.80 -51.33
CA GLY A 8 -3.92 -23.76 -52.11
C GLY A 8 -4.61 -22.75 -51.14
N GLU A 9 -4.09 -21.53 -50.94
CA GLU A 9 -4.26 -20.29 -51.73
C GLU A 9 -5.50 -19.43 -51.41
N GLY A 10 -5.23 -18.16 -51.07
CA GLY A 10 -6.03 -16.99 -51.47
C GLY A 10 -7.30 -16.66 -50.65
N THR A 11 -7.80 -15.42 -50.55
CA THR A 11 -7.48 -14.13 -51.15
C THR A 11 -8.16 -13.00 -50.36
N LYS A 12 -7.62 -11.77 -50.48
CA LYS A 12 -8.26 -10.42 -50.49
C LYS A 12 -9.33 -10.13 -49.40
N SER A 13 -9.31 -8.97 -48.72
CA SER A 13 -9.72 -7.68 -49.33
C SER A 13 -9.71 -6.53 -48.31
N LYS A 14 -9.08 -5.42 -48.70
CA LYS A 14 -9.47 -3.99 -48.58
C LYS A 14 -10.52 -3.57 -47.51
N SER A 15 -10.17 -2.55 -46.71
CA SER A 15 -10.67 -1.15 -46.81
C SER A 15 -10.29 -0.35 -45.54
N ARG A 16 -9.37 0.62 -45.60
CA ARG A 16 -9.61 2.08 -45.70
C ARG A 16 -10.78 2.60 -44.84
N ALA A 17 -10.44 3.32 -43.76
CA ALA A 17 -11.20 4.48 -43.30
C ALA A 17 -10.21 5.57 -42.87
N ALA A 18 -10.11 6.59 -43.72
CA ALA A 18 -9.35 7.80 -43.50
C ALA A 18 -10.12 8.71 -42.56
N TYR A 19 -9.56 9.06 -41.40
CA TYR A 19 -10.11 10.15 -40.61
C TYR A 19 -9.59 11.47 -41.17
N GLY A 20 -10.48 12.15 -41.90
CA GLY A 20 -10.23 13.39 -42.60
C GLY A 20 -9.96 14.56 -41.65
N LYS A 21 -9.05 15.41 -42.10
CA LYS A 21 -8.75 16.74 -41.56
C LYS A 21 -9.93 17.66 -41.88
N ASN A 22 -10.56 18.25 -40.86
CA ASN A 22 -11.44 19.40 -41.08
C ASN A 22 -10.70 20.69 -40.69
N THR A 23 -10.15 21.29 -41.73
CA THR A 23 -9.72 22.67 -41.80
C THR A 23 -10.88 23.62 -41.53
N GLY A 24 -10.58 24.72 -40.83
CA GLY A 24 -11.30 25.98 -41.01
C GLY A 24 -12.09 26.46 -39.79
N TYR A 25 -11.41 27.10 -38.84
CA TYR A 25 -12.07 28.00 -37.91
C TYR A 25 -11.80 29.46 -38.34
N LYS A 26 -12.86 30.12 -38.82
CA LYS A 26 -12.84 31.52 -39.24
C LYS A 26 -12.85 32.44 -38.03
N LYS A 27 -12.03 33.48 -38.14
CA LYS A 27 -11.89 34.62 -37.22
C LYS A 27 -13.14 35.52 -37.34
N SER A 28 -13.77 35.88 -36.22
CA SER A 28 -14.59 37.10 -36.15
C SER A 28 -14.68 37.61 -34.71
N SER A 29 -13.97 38.72 -34.49
CA SER A 29 -14.34 39.91 -33.71
C SER A 29 -15.17 39.77 -32.43
N GLN A 30 -14.58 40.27 -31.35
CA GLN A 30 -15.23 40.64 -30.09
C GLN A 30 -16.50 41.49 -30.30
N PRO A 31 -17.40 41.48 -29.30
CA PRO A 31 -17.65 42.75 -28.63
C PRO A 31 -17.50 42.67 -27.11
N HIS A 32 -16.72 43.61 -26.57
CA HIS A 32 -16.76 43.99 -25.17
C HIS A 32 -18.13 44.59 -24.84
N SER A 33 -18.89 43.94 -23.96
CA SER A 33 -19.96 44.61 -23.22
C SER A 33 -19.86 44.26 -21.75
N LYS A 34 -19.69 45.32 -20.95
CA LYS A 34 -19.62 45.28 -19.49
C LYS A 34 -21.02 45.00 -18.95
N ALA A 35 -21.19 43.95 -18.15
CA ALA A 35 -22.31 43.85 -17.24
C ALA A 35 -21.89 43.08 -15.98
N SER A 36 -21.93 43.82 -14.89
CA SER A 36 -21.74 43.41 -13.51
C SER A 36 -22.71 42.29 -13.14
N ALA A 37 -22.20 41.16 -12.67
CA ALA A 37 -22.96 40.20 -11.88
C ALA A 37 -22.06 39.64 -10.78
N LYS A 38 -22.29 40.15 -9.57
CA LYS A 38 -21.70 39.68 -8.33
C LYS A 38 -22.13 38.22 -8.12
N HIS A 39 -21.29 37.26 -8.51
CA HIS A 39 -21.45 35.88 -8.06
C HIS A 39 -20.69 35.72 -6.76
N THR A 40 -21.44 35.90 -5.68
CA THR A 40 -21.11 35.48 -4.32
C THR A 40 -20.54 34.07 -4.36
N TRP A 41 -19.28 33.93 -3.97
CA TRP A 41 -18.63 32.63 -3.76
C TRP A 41 -19.10 32.05 -2.41
N ASP A 42 -20.41 32.01 -2.23
CA ASP A 42 -21.08 31.26 -1.17
C ASP A 42 -21.28 29.84 -1.70
N LYS A 43 -20.20 29.06 -1.64
CA LYS A 43 -20.32 27.63 -1.51
C LYS A 43 -19.49 27.23 -0.31
N GLN A 44 -20.16 27.28 0.84
CA GLN A 44 -19.99 26.33 1.91
C GLN A 44 -19.85 24.92 1.29
N VAL A 45 -18.64 24.53 0.94
CA VAL A 45 -18.30 23.13 0.80
C VAL A 45 -18.29 22.64 2.23
N ALA A 46 -19.45 22.15 2.67
CA ALA A 46 -19.64 21.50 3.94
C ALA A 46 -18.45 20.57 4.17
N ARG A 47 -17.55 21.00 5.05
CA ARG A 47 -16.52 20.16 5.63
C ARG A 47 -17.29 19.09 6.39
N THR A 48 -17.68 18.02 5.73
CA THR A 48 -18.02 16.78 6.40
C THR A 48 -16.75 16.39 7.13
N SER A 49 -16.69 16.77 8.40
CA SER A 49 -15.70 16.35 9.37
C SER A 49 -15.78 14.85 9.45
N SER A 50 -15.14 14.15 8.50
CA SER A 50 -14.77 12.76 8.67
C SER A 50 -13.89 12.75 9.91
N LYS A 51 -14.49 12.38 11.03
CA LYS A 51 -13.84 12.15 12.31
C LYS A 51 -12.55 11.40 12.00
N ARG A 52 -11.42 12.11 12.00
CA ARG A 52 -10.12 11.49 11.81
C ARG A 52 -9.97 10.67 13.06
N GLU A 53 -10.30 9.38 12.98
CA GLU A 53 -10.19 8.49 14.12
C GLU A 53 -8.75 8.61 14.62
N ASN A 54 -8.58 9.19 15.81
CA ASN A 54 -7.27 9.69 16.20
C ASN A 54 -6.44 8.52 16.71
N ALA A 55 -5.13 8.55 16.47
CA ALA A 55 -4.20 7.60 17.10
C ALA A 55 -4.10 7.79 18.63
N ASP A 56 -4.63 8.90 19.11
CA ASP A 56 -4.62 9.30 20.53
C ASP A 56 -5.75 8.67 21.33
N GLU A 57 -6.78 8.14 20.66
CA GLU A 57 -7.93 7.51 21.33
C GLU A 57 -7.71 6.03 21.63
N LEU A 58 -6.58 5.45 21.20
CA LEU A 58 -6.28 4.04 21.46
C LEU A 58 -6.02 3.82 22.95
N GLN A 59 -6.58 2.74 23.47
CA GLN A 59 -6.39 2.28 24.85
C GLN A 59 -5.71 0.91 24.86
N ALA A 60 -5.19 0.53 26.02
CA ALA A 60 -4.71 -0.84 26.22
C ALA A 60 -5.88 -1.83 26.09
N GLY A 61 -5.69 -2.92 25.35
CA GLY A 61 -6.70 -3.91 25.02
C GLY A 61 -7.33 -3.74 23.63
N ASP A 62 -7.11 -2.61 22.96
CA ASP A 62 -7.63 -2.40 21.60
C ASP A 62 -6.91 -3.32 20.61
N VAL A 63 -7.66 -3.86 19.65
CA VAL A 63 -7.11 -4.68 18.57
C VAL A 63 -6.95 -3.82 17.31
N ILE A 64 -5.72 -3.77 16.79
CA ILE A 64 -5.37 -3.01 15.59
C ILE A 64 -4.74 -3.91 14.53
N VAL A 65 -5.02 -3.62 13.26
CA VAL A 65 -4.36 -4.27 12.12
C VAL A 65 -3.20 -3.41 11.66
N VAL A 66 -2.01 -3.99 11.60
CA VAL A 66 -0.78 -3.27 11.26
C VAL A 66 0.01 -4.02 10.20
N THR A 67 0.47 -3.29 9.19
CA THR A 67 1.47 -3.80 8.24
C THR A 67 2.87 -3.50 8.74
N ILE A 68 3.70 -4.54 8.87
CA ILE A 68 5.08 -4.41 9.31
C ILE A 68 5.95 -3.92 8.16
N LYS A 69 6.68 -2.83 8.39
CA LYS A 69 7.50 -2.16 7.36
C LYS A 69 8.99 -2.42 7.51
N ARG A 70 9.45 -2.61 8.75
CA ARG A 70 10.87 -2.86 9.07
C ARG A 70 10.97 -3.66 10.36
N LEU A 71 12.16 -4.21 10.59
CA LEU A 71 12.54 -4.81 11.85
C LEU A 71 13.21 -3.75 12.75
N GLY A 72 12.91 -3.80 14.04
CA GLY A 72 13.57 -3.03 15.09
C GLY A 72 14.88 -3.67 15.51
N ILE A 73 15.64 -2.97 16.35
CA ILE A 73 16.95 -3.43 16.83
C ILE A 73 16.86 -4.70 17.68
N ASN A 74 15.75 -4.88 18.40
CA ASN A 74 15.50 -6.04 19.26
C ASN A 74 14.77 -7.19 18.54
N GLY A 75 14.71 -7.17 17.21
CA GLY A 75 13.95 -8.18 16.44
C GLY A 75 12.42 -8.02 16.51
N GLU A 76 11.94 -6.88 16.99
CA GLU A 76 10.52 -6.51 16.99
C GLU A 76 10.08 -5.99 15.61
N GLY A 77 8.85 -6.31 15.20
CA GLY A 77 8.26 -5.78 13.98
C GLY A 77 7.82 -4.34 14.19
N VAL A 78 8.29 -3.42 13.34
CA VAL A 78 7.90 -2.01 13.39
C VAL A 78 6.95 -1.69 12.24
N GLY A 79 5.74 -1.33 12.63
CA GLY A 79 4.70 -0.82 11.75
C GLY A 79 4.31 0.62 12.08
N TYR A 80 3.32 1.11 11.34
CA TYR A 80 2.76 2.44 11.58
C TYR A 80 1.24 2.35 11.60
N TYR A 81 0.65 2.91 12.65
CA TYR A 81 -0.79 3.04 12.77
C TYR A 81 -1.13 4.50 13.09
N ARG A 82 -1.93 5.14 12.23
CA ARG A 82 -2.39 6.54 12.40
C ARG A 82 -1.25 7.54 12.73
N ARG A 83 -0.06 7.35 12.12
CA ARG A 83 1.18 8.15 12.30
C ARG A 83 1.98 7.88 13.60
N LYS A 84 1.55 6.95 14.45
CA LYS A 84 2.37 6.44 15.57
C LYS A 84 3.11 5.18 15.13
N ALA A 85 4.33 5.02 15.62
CA ALA A 85 5.08 3.78 15.43
C ALA A 85 4.48 2.70 16.34
N VAL A 86 4.24 1.51 15.79
CA VAL A 86 3.76 0.35 16.54
C VAL A 86 4.84 -0.71 16.56
N PHE A 87 5.21 -1.14 17.76
CA PHE A 87 6.19 -2.19 18.02
C PHE A 87 5.46 -3.49 18.38
N ILE A 88 5.74 -4.56 17.63
CA ILE A 88 5.07 -5.85 17.77
C ILE A 88 6.12 -6.95 17.84
N ASP A 89 6.22 -7.61 19.00
CA ASP A 89 7.15 -8.71 19.21
C ASP A 89 6.80 -9.93 18.32
N GLY A 90 7.80 -10.49 17.64
CA GLY A 90 7.65 -11.70 16.81
C GLY A 90 6.97 -11.49 15.45
N ALA A 91 6.71 -10.24 15.07
CA ALA A 91 6.22 -9.88 13.74
C ALA A 91 7.40 -9.53 12.82
N ILE A 92 7.35 -10.00 11.57
CA ILE A 92 8.46 -9.81 10.62
C ILE A 92 8.06 -8.88 9.47
N THR A 93 9.05 -8.44 8.69
CA THR A 93 8.84 -7.55 7.54
C THR A 93 7.91 -8.13 6.49
N ASP A 94 7.08 -7.27 5.90
CA ASP A 94 6.06 -7.60 4.89
C ASP A 94 4.89 -8.48 5.40
N GLU A 95 4.71 -8.59 6.72
CA GLU A 95 3.52 -9.20 7.33
C GLU A 95 2.39 -8.19 7.55
N VAL A 96 1.16 -8.71 7.50
CA VAL A 96 -0.03 -8.03 8.00
C VAL A 96 -0.52 -8.80 9.21
N VAL A 97 -0.58 -8.12 10.35
CA VAL A 97 -0.85 -8.73 11.64
C VAL A 97 -1.97 -8.01 12.39
N LYS A 98 -2.78 -8.78 13.11
CA LYS A 98 -3.65 -8.27 14.17
C LYS A 98 -2.85 -8.26 15.47
N ALA A 99 -2.80 -7.12 16.12
CA ALA A 99 -2.09 -6.94 17.36
C ALA A 99 -2.98 -6.27 18.41
N GLU A 100 -2.86 -6.74 19.64
CA GLU A 100 -3.51 -6.16 20.81
C GLU A 100 -2.59 -5.10 21.42
N VAL A 101 -3.10 -3.89 21.61
CA VAL A 101 -2.37 -2.79 22.20
C VAL A 101 -2.11 -3.09 23.68
N LYS A 102 -0.85 -3.13 24.10
CA LYS A 102 -0.45 -3.28 25.50
C LYS A 102 -0.25 -1.94 26.19
N GLU A 103 0.44 -1.03 25.50
CA GLU A 103 0.85 0.25 26.06
C GLU A 103 0.81 1.31 24.95
N VAL A 104 0.11 2.42 25.22
CA VAL A 104 0.05 3.57 24.31
C VAL A 104 0.88 4.69 24.91
N GLN A 105 1.94 5.09 24.22
CA GLN A 105 2.70 6.28 24.54
C GLN A 105 2.46 7.38 23.51
N ALA A 106 2.90 8.60 23.83
CA ALA A 106 2.75 9.75 22.94
C ALA A 106 3.45 9.54 21.58
N LYS A 107 4.63 8.88 21.57
CA LYS A 107 5.45 8.70 20.36
C LYS A 107 5.29 7.33 19.70
N PHE A 108 4.93 6.30 20.46
CA PHE A 108 4.85 4.93 19.98
C PHE A 108 3.83 4.10 20.76
N ILE A 109 3.51 2.93 20.21
CA ILE A 109 2.57 1.98 20.78
C ILE A 109 3.28 0.65 20.85
N LYS A 110 3.21 -0.04 21.99
CA LYS A 110 3.61 -1.44 22.11
C LYS A 110 2.37 -2.31 22.00
N ALA A 111 2.44 -3.32 21.15
CA ALA A 111 1.35 -4.25 20.94
C ALA A 111 1.87 -5.68 20.90
N ARG A 112 1.02 -6.63 21.29
CA ARG A 112 1.29 -8.06 21.22
C ARG A 112 0.67 -8.64 19.97
N LEU A 113 1.40 -9.49 19.27
CA LEU A 113 0.87 -10.26 18.14
C LEU A 113 -0.26 -11.19 18.61
N LEU A 114 -1.45 -11.06 18.01
CA LEU A 114 -2.57 -11.99 18.19
C LEU A 114 -2.64 -12.99 17.04
N GLU A 115 -2.68 -12.47 15.81
CA GLU A 115 -2.88 -13.27 14.60
C GLU A 115 -2.08 -12.66 13.44
N VAL A 116 -1.54 -13.53 12.57
CA VAL A 116 -0.90 -13.11 11.33
C VAL A 116 -1.88 -13.35 10.18
N GLU A 117 -2.50 -12.29 9.65
CA GLU A 117 -3.42 -12.39 8.50
C GLU A 117 -2.66 -12.74 7.22
N LYS A 118 -1.50 -12.10 7.03
CA LYS A 118 -0.63 -12.34 5.87
C LYS A 118 0.77 -12.65 6.35
N ARG A 119 1.15 -13.93 6.21
CA ARG A 119 2.52 -14.39 6.46
C ARG A 119 3.46 -13.88 5.37
N SER A 120 4.67 -13.53 5.79
CA SER A 120 5.71 -13.10 4.88
C SER A 120 6.51 -14.30 4.39
N ARG A 121 7.00 -14.21 3.15
CA ARG A 121 7.89 -15.21 2.53
C ARG A 121 9.23 -15.35 3.26
N TYR A 122 9.58 -14.37 4.09
CA TYR A 122 10.83 -14.33 4.82
C TYR A 122 10.77 -15.05 6.17
N ARG A 123 9.60 -15.58 6.56
CA ARG A 123 9.45 -16.31 7.82
C ARG A 123 10.04 -17.70 7.64
N ILE A 124 11.03 -18.03 8.47
CA ILE A 124 11.62 -19.36 8.54
C ILE A 124 11.35 -19.97 9.91
N GLU A 125 11.34 -21.29 9.98
CA GLU A 125 11.29 -21.99 11.25
C GLU A 125 12.65 -21.85 11.96
N PRO A 126 12.69 -21.32 13.19
CA PRO A 126 13.95 -21.13 13.89
C PRO A 126 14.59 -22.50 14.17
N PRO A 127 15.89 -22.70 13.89
CA PRO A 127 16.56 -23.98 14.14
C PRO A 127 16.72 -24.29 15.64
N CYS A 128 16.58 -23.27 16.50
CA CYS A 128 16.75 -23.41 17.93
C CYS A 128 15.42 -23.82 18.61
N PRO A 129 15.39 -24.95 19.35
CA PRO A 129 14.18 -25.44 20.02
C PRO A 129 13.74 -24.56 21.21
N VAL A 130 14.63 -23.73 21.75
CA VAL A 130 14.34 -22.80 22.85
C VAL A 130 14.18 -21.35 22.38
N PHE A 131 13.96 -21.15 21.07
CA PHE A 131 13.73 -19.83 20.48
C PHE A 131 12.55 -19.13 21.16
N GLY A 132 12.75 -17.89 21.62
CA GLY A 132 11.78 -17.12 22.40
C GLY A 132 11.88 -17.28 23.93
N ILE A 133 12.58 -18.30 24.43
CA ILE A 133 12.81 -18.52 25.87
C ILE A 133 14.19 -18.04 26.29
N CYS A 134 15.24 -18.40 25.54
CA CYS A 134 16.62 -18.17 25.99
C CYS A 134 17.09 -16.71 25.89
N GLY A 135 16.32 -15.82 25.26
CA GLY A 135 16.63 -14.39 25.10
C GLY A 135 17.85 -14.06 24.22
N GLY A 136 18.76 -15.01 23.99
CA GLY A 136 20.00 -14.79 23.24
C GLY A 136 19.82 -14.66 21.73
N CYS A 137 18.67 -15.08 21.19
CA CYS A 137 18.43 -15.11 19.74
C CYS A 137 17.01 -14.64 19.42
N GLN A 138 16.87 -13.40 18.95
CA GLN A 138 15.57 -12.78 18.63
C GLN A 138 15.21 -12.87 17.14
N ILE A 139 16.19 -12.98 16.25
CA ILE A 139 15.99 -12.85 14.78
C ILE A 139 16.06 -14.16 14.00
N GLN A 140 16.23 -15.32 14.65
CA GLN A 140 16.41 -16.60 13.96
C GLN A 140 15.20 -17.06 13.12
N HIS A 141 14.03 -16.45 13.30
CA HIS A 141 12.80 -16.73 12.56
C HIS A 141 12.69 -15.93 11.24
N ILE A 142 13.75 -15.20 10.86
CA ILE A 142 13.82 -14.33 9.70
C ILE A 142 14.89 -14.85 8.75
N SER A 143 14.53 -15.04 7.48
CA SER A 143 15.48 -15.37 6.41
C SER A 143 16.53 -14.27 6.25
N TYR A 144 17.78 -14.68 6.00
CA TYR A 144 18.92 -13.78 5.78
C TYR A 144 18.64 -12.73 4.70
N GLU A 145 17.89 -13.08 3.65
CA GLU A 145 17.55 -12.18 2.54
C GLU A 145 16.71 -10.97 2.98
N ALA A 146 15.93 -11.07 4.06
CA ALA A 146 15.06 -10.00 4.52
C ALA A 146 15.82 -8.84 5.18
N ASN A 147 17.03 -9.10 5.70
CA ASN A 147 17.83 -8.10 6.40
C ASN A 147 18.60 -7.17 5.43
N TYR A 148 18.77 -7.56 4.16
CA TYR A 148 19.51 -6.76 3.19
C TYR A 148 18.58 -5.79 2.44
N ARG A 149 18.15 -4.73 3.13
CA ARG A 149 17.52 -3.59 2.44
C ARG A 149 18.65 -2.61 2.08
N PRO A 150 19.03 -2.47 0.79
CA PRO A 150 20.08 -1.54 0.41
C PRO A 150 19.63 -0.13 0.77
N ARG A 151 20.35 0.53 1.69
CA ARG A 151 20.18 1.95 1.93
C ARG A 151 20.68 2.65 0.67
N ARG A 152 19.77 3.15 -0.17
CA ARG A 152 20.15 4.06 -1.25
C ARG A 152 20.69 5.32 -0.57
N ILE A 153 22.01 5.48 -0.64
CA ILE A 153 22.75 6.72 -0.36
C ILE A 153 22.38 7.74 -1.42
#